data_AF-A0AAQ3KK26-F1
#
_entry.id   AF-A0AAQ3KK26-F1
#
_cell.length_a   1.000
_cell.length_b   1.000
_cell.length_c   1.000
_cell.angle_alpha   90.00
_cell.angle_beta   90.00
_cell.angle_gamma   90.00
#
_symmetry.space_group_name_H-M   'P 1'
#
loop_
_entity.id
_entity.type
_entity.pdbx_description
1 polymer ?
#
loop_
_entity_poly.entity_id
_entity_poly.type
_entity_poly.pdbx_seq_one_letter_code
_entity_poly.pdbx_strand_id
1 'polypeptide(L)'
;MIRKIYHQQSDPGPVWEYEPRWDTGPKRDAEPNWDPENPIELHGPSNDIELGSKKEHISSWEDKWVVIKGKFLNALVCNHSCKTVQRLSSQVVAPNAIRDDHSMDLLLVGGSERVRLLLFLIALSLVGIFISLPYVDYVVNFTNIVGFKFD
;
A
#
# COMPACT_ATOMS: atom_id res chain seq x y z
N MET A 1 32.06 -36.86 37.54
CA MET A 1 31.46 -35.58 37.12
C MET A 1 30.71 -35.82 35.81
N ILE A 2 29.38 -35.86 35.85
CA ILE A 2 28.51 -36.27 34.73
C ILE A 2 28.19 -35.04 33.88
N ARG A 3 28.51 -35.04 32.58
CA ARG A 3 28.04 -34.02 31.63
C ARG A 3 26.61 -34.37 31.21
N LYS A 4 25.63 -33.56 31.60
CA LYS A 4 24.30 -33.55 30.95
C LYS A 4 24.44 -32.83 29.60
N ILE A 5 24.13 -33.53 28.52
CA ILE A 5 23.93 -32.93 27.21
C ILE A 5 22.48 -32.41 27.20
N TYR A 6 22.29 -31.11 27.09
CA TYR A 6 20.97 -30.54 26.81
C TYR A 6 20.71 -30.72 25.31
N HIS A 7 19.74 -31.56 24.96
CA HIS A 7 19.15 -31.51 23.63
C HIS A 7 18.34 -30.22 23.53
N GLN A 8 18.78 -29.28 22.70
CA GLN A 8 17.97 -28.14 22.30
C GLN A 8 16.84 -28.69 21.42
N GLN A 9 15.66 -28.89 22.02
CA GLN A 9 14.45 -29.19 21.27
C GLN A 9 14.18 -28.00 20.35
N SER A 10 14.31 -28.20 19.04
CA SER A 10 13.95 -27.18 18.06
C SER A 10 12.46 -26.92 18.18
N ASP A 11 12.10 -25.69 18.51
CA ASP A 11 10.70 -25.25 18.58
C ASP A 11 10.08 -25.47 17.20
N PRO A 12 9.04 -26.32 17.05
CA PRO A 12 8.38 -26.46 15.78
C PRO A 12 7.75 -25.10 15.50
N GLY A 13 8.22 -24.42 14.44
CA GLY A 13 7.66 -23.14 14.03
C GLY A 13 6.14 -23.20 13.87
N PRO A 14 5.46 -22.05 13.81
CA PRO A 14 4.00 -21.99 13.82
C PRO A 14 3.41 -22.91 12.75
N VAL A 15 2.48 -23.76 13.16
CA VAL A 15 1.75 -24.66 12.26
C VAL A 15 0.84 -23.80 11.40
N TRP A 16 1.23 -23.61 10.14
CA TRP A 16 0.37 -23.01 9.15
C TRP A 16 -0.73 -24.00 8.78
N GLU A 17 -1.98 -23.63 9.04
CA GLU A 17 -3.11 -24.41 8.58
C GLU A 17 -3.24 -24.25 7.06
N TYR A 18 -3.44 -25.37 6.35
CA TYR A 18 -3.55 -25.39 4.88
C TYR A 18 -4.78 -24.62 4.37
N GLU A 19 -5.76 -24.36 5.23
CA GLU A 19 -7.02 -23.71 4.88
C GLU A 19 -7.19 -22.40 5.68
N PRO A 20 -7.38 -21.27 5.00
CA PRO A 20 -7.66 -20.01 5.68
C PRO A 20 -9.05 -20.02 6.32
N ARG A 21 -9.15 -19.89 7.65
CA ARG A 21 -10.44 -19.86 8.38
C ARG A 21 -11.25 -18.55 8.21
N TRP A 22 -10.84 -17.63 7.33
CA TRP A 22 -11.55 -16.35 7.17
C TRP A 22 -12.91 -16.51 6.46
N ASP A 23 -13.18 -17.65 5.83
CA ASP A 23 -14.47 -17.97 5.21
C ASP A 23 -15.52 -18.53 6.18
N THR A 24 -15.20 -18.69 7.47
CA THR A 24 -16.16 -19.16 8.49
C THR A 24 -16.90 -18.02 9.20
N GLY A 25 -16.63 -16.77 8.82
CA GLY A 25 -17.39 -15.60 9.26
C GLY A 25 -18.75 -15.50 8.58
N PRO A 26 -19.69 -14.68 9.10
CA PRO A 26 -20.98 -14.47 8.45
C PRO A 26 -20.76 -13.94 7.03
N LYS A 27 -21.29 -14.67 6.05
CA LYS A 27 -21.33 -14.27 4.64
C LYS A 27 -21.91 -12.85 4.53
N ARG A 28 -21.14 -11.93 3.93
CA ARG A 28 -21.56 -10.53 3.69
C ARG A 28 -22.59 -10.40 2.56
N ASP A 29 -23.12 -11.51 2.13
CA ASP A 29 -24.08 -11.70 1.05
C ASP A 29 -25.49 -12.04 1.59
N ALA A 30 -25.74 -11.81 2.88
CA ALA A 30 -27.10 -11.63 3.37
C ALA A 30 -27.67 -10.32 2.78
N GLU A 31 -28.33 -10.46 1.65
CA GLU A 31 -29.09 -9.45 0.93
C GLU A 31 -29.87 -8.53 1.89
N PRO A 32 -29.79 -7.20 1.75
CA PRO A 32 -30.80 -6.33 2.32
C PRO A 32 -32.13 -6.67 1.65
N ASN A 33 -33.11 -7.09 2.45
CA ASN A 33 -34.51 -7.20 2.09
C ASN A 33 -34.97 -5.86 1.48
N TRP A 34 -34.97 -5.74 0.15
CA TRP A 34 -35.57 -4.60 -0.54
C TRP A 34 -37.09 -4.76 -0.46
N ASP A 35 -37.72 -4.04 0.46
CA ASP A 35 -39.18 -3.92 0.50
C ASP A 35 -39.68 -3.41 -0.87
N PRO A 36 -40.63 -4.11 -1.53
CA PRO A 36 -41.09 -3.78 -2.88
C PRO A 36 -42.03 -2.56 -2.95
N GLU A 37 -42.22 -1.82 -1.84
CA GLU A 37 -43.25 -0.78 -1.73
C GLU A 37 -42.79 0.64 -2.07
N ASN A 38 -41.54 0.85 -2.49
CA ASN A 38 -41.10 2.17 -2.97
C ASN A 38 -40.69 2.12 -4.46
N PRO A 39 -41.65 2.25 -5.40
CA PRO A 39 -41.32 2.32 -6.82
C PRO A 39 -40.49 3.58 -7.09
N ILE A 40 -39.25 3.36 -7.55
CA ILE A 40 -38.37 4.42 -8.05
C ILE A 40 -38.97 4.92 -9.37
N GLU A 41 -39.58 6.10 -9.35
CA GLU A 41 -40.03 6.78 -10.57
C GLU A 41 -38.80 7.22 -11.38
N LEU A 42 -38.45 6.43 -12.39
CA LEU A 42 -37.44 6.79 -13.39
C LEU A 42 -38.07 7.74 -14.41
N HIS A 43 -37.84 9.05 -14.24
CA HIS A 43 -38.13 10.01 -15.30
C HIS A 43 -37.18 9.77 -16.48
N GLY A 44 -37.76 9.33 -17.61
CA GLY A 44 -37.08 9.26 -18.90
C GLY A 44 -36.65 10.64 -19.42
N PRO A 45 -35.85 10.70 -20.50
CA PRO A 45 -35.18 11.90 -20.92
C PRO A 45 -36.18 12.95 -21.43
N SER A 46 -36.37 14.02 -20.66
CA SER A 46 -37.04 15.23 -21.13
C SER A 46 -36.03 16.05 -21.91
N ASN A 47 -36.23 16.14 -23.23
CA ASN A 47 -35.72 17.26 -23.99
C ASN A 47 -36.37 18.54 -23.44
N ASP A 48 -35.56 19.57 -23.19
CA ASP A 48 -35.86 21.00 -23.40
C ASP A 48 -35.02 21.88 -22.45
N ILE A 49 -33.91 22.36 -23.00
CA ILE A 49 -33.44 23.75 -23.07
C ILE A 49 -33.72 24.67 -21.84
N GLU A 50 -32.59 25.22 -21.35
CA GLU A 50 -32.40 26.52 -20.72
C GLU A 50 -32.42 26.69 -19.19
N LEU A 51 -31.30 27.30 -18.76
CA LEU A 51 -31.15 28.26 -17.68
C LEU A 51 -30.98 27.73 -16.25
N GLY A 52 -29.71 27.67 -15.86
CA GLY A 52 -29.32 27.68 -14.45
C GLY A 52 -28.25 26.67 -14.14
N SER A 53 -27.03 26.92 -14.60
CA SER A 53 -25.83 26.19 -14.19
C SER A 53 -25.58 26.36 -12.68
N LYS A 54 -26.30 25.59 -11.87
CA LYS A 54 -25.80 25.17 -10.56
C LYS A 54 -24.68 24.18 -10.82
N LYS A 55 -23.50 24.76 -10.98
CA LYS A 55 -22.21 24.09 -10.88
C LYS A 55 -22.18 23.43 -9.50
N GLU A 56 -22.68 22.20 -9.41
CA GLU A 56 -22.46 21.40 -8.22
C GLU A 56 -20.96 21.31 -8.01
N HIS A 57 -20.57 21.75 -6.82
CA HIS A 57 -19.23 21.84 -6.32
C HIS A 57 -18.68 20.42 -6.18
N ILE A 58 -18.18 19.88 -7.29
CA ILE A 58 -17.18 18.80 -7.27
C ILE A 58 -15.96 19.43 -6.61
N SER A 59 -15.92 19.30 -5.28
CA SER A 59 -14.91 19.92 -4.44
C SER A 59 -13.53 19.46 -4.88
N SER A 60 -12.70 20.36 -5.44
CA SER A 60 -11.26 20.55 -5.19
C SER A 60 -10.27 19.36 -5.17
N TRP A 61 -10.68 18.08 -5.29
CA TRP A 61 -9.81 16.91 -5.21
C TRP A 61 -9.07 16.64 -6.52
N GLU A 62 -9.58 17.16 -7.64
CA GLU A 62 -8.94 17.02 -8.96
C GLU A 62 -7.62 17.81 -9.04
N ASP A 63 -7.44 18.85 -8.23
CA ASP A 63 -6.26 19.74 -8.28
C ASP A 63 -5.01 19.20 -7.54
N LYS A 64 -5.09 18.02 -6.91
CA LYS A 64 -4.02 17.52 -6.02
C LYS A 64 -3.48 16.12 -6.39
N TRP A 65 -3.61 15.73 -7.64
CA TRP A 65 -3.03 14.48 -8.14
C TRP A 65 -1.61 14.71 -8.68
N VAL A 66 -0.65 13.96 -8.16
CA VAL A 66 0.70 13.89 -8.75
C VAL A 66 0.79 12.60 -9.55
N VAL A 67 0.99 12.73 -10.86
CA VAL A 67 1.15 11.56 -11.75
C VAL A 67 2.63 11.31 -11.98
N ILE A 68 3.12 10.16 -11.52
CA ILE A 68 4.49 9.71 -11.74
C ILE A 68 4.47 8.65 -12.85
N LYS A 69 5.18 8.93 -13.95
CA LYS A 69 5.25 8.06 -15.13
C LYS A 69 6.65 7.50 -15.30
N GLY A 70 6.75 6.24 -15.68
CA GLY A 70 8.02 5.62 -16.05
C GLY A 70 8.05 4.12 -15.80
N LYS A 71 9.25 3.55 -16.01
CA LYS A 71 9.55 2.15 -15.72
C LYS A 71 9.99 2.03 -14.28
N PHE A 72 9.23 1.28 -13.49
CA PHE A 72 9.51 1.07 -12.08
C PHE A 72 9.59 -0.42 -11.77
N LEU A 73 10.57 -0.77 -10.93
CA LEU A 73 10.73 -2.10 -10.36
C LEU A 73 9.96 -2.22 -9.04
N ASN A 74 9.76 -1.12 -8.33
CA ASN A 74 9.10 -1.11 -7.02
C ASN A 74 8.61 0.29 -6.64
N ALA A 75 7.50 0.36 -5.91
CA ALA A 75 7.01 1.56 -5.24
C ALA A 75 6.51 1.17 -3.83
N LEU A 76 7.01 1.84 -2.79
CA LEU A 76 6.60 1.64 -1.40
C LEU A 76 6.13 2.96 -0.82
N VAL A 77 4.96 2.94 -0.21
CA VAL A 77 4.41 4.08 0.54
C VAL A 77 4.38 3.71 2.02
N CYS A 78 4.98 4.55 2.85
CA CYS A 78 5.13 4.31 4.28
C CYS A 78 4.55 5.47 5.09
N ASN A 79 3.55 5.17 5.93
CA ASN A 79 2.98 6.11 6.91
C ASN A 79 3.78 6.15 8.24
N HIS A 80 4.69 5.21 8.45
CA HIS A 80 5.53 5.17 9.63
C HIS A 80 6.87 4.55 9.29
N SER A 81 7.83 4.63 10.22
CA SER A 81 9.14 4.02 10.10
C SER A 81 9.05 2.48 10.11
N CYS A 82 8.62 1.91 9.00
CA CYS A 82 8.44 0.47 8.80
C CYS A 82 9.79 -0.24 8.93
N LYS A 83 9.84 -1.29 9.74
CA LYS A 83 11.01 -2.17 9.85
C LYS A 83 10.80 -3.41 8.99
N THR A 84 11.87 -3.93 8.39
CA THR A 84 11.77 -5.19 7.66
C THR A 84 11.72 -6.37 8.64
N VAL A 85 10.97 -7.40 8.28
CA VAL A 85 10.77 -8.60 9.12
C VAL A 85 12.00 -9.53 9.09
N GLN A 86 12.91 -9.34 8.13
CA GLN A 86 13.97 -10.29 7.82
C GLN A 86 15.23 -10.18 8.69
N ARG A 87 15.38 -9.13 9.51
CA ARG A 87 16.50 -9.04 10.48
C ARG A 87 16.06 -8.44 11.81
N LEU A 88 16.49 -9.09 12.90
CA LEU A 88 16.25 -8.66 14.29
C LEU A 88 16.87 -7.29 14.64
N SER A 89 17.81 -6.77 13.85
CA SER A 89 18.49 -5.50 14.09
C SER A 89 18.10 -4.42 13.07
N SER A 90 16.98 -3.75 13.32
CA SER A 90 16.71 -2.36 12.92
C SER A 90 16.97 -1.94 11.46
N GLN A 91 16.50 -2.69 10.49
CA GLN A 91 16.44 -2.20 9.11
C GLN A 91 15.14 -1.42 8.91
N VAL A 92 15.23 -0.13 8.57
CA VAL A 92 14.08 0.77 8.42
C VAL A 92 13.93 1.18 6.96
N VAL A 93 12.73 1.01 6.40
CA VAL A 93 12.39 1.30 5.00
C VAL A 93 12.12 2.79 4.78
N ALA A 94 11.52 3.45 5.76
CA ALA A 94 11.21 4.87 5.73
C ALA A 94 11.67 5.52 7.05
N PRO A 95 12.97 5.79 7.23
CA PRO A 95 13.51 6.25 8.51
C PRO A 95 12.92 7.59 8.98
N ASN A 96 12.43 8.41 8.05
CA ASN A 96 11.89 9.73 8.35
C ASN A 96 10.37 9.76 8.53
N ALA A 97 9.67 8.64 8.24
CA ALA A 97 8.22 8.61 8.30
C ALA A 97 7.73 8.62 9.75
N ILE A 98 6.93 9.63 10.09
CA ILE A 98 6.35 9.82 11.42
C ILE A 98 4.92 9.30 11.41
N ARG A 99 4.58 8.53 12.44
CA ARG A 99 3.25 7.96 12.58
C ARG A 99 2.20 9.08 12.77
N ASP A 100 1.12 8.99 12.00
CA ASP A 100 -0.11 9.78 12.13
C ASP A 100 0.09 11.31 11.93
N ASP A 101 1.12 11.73 11.17
CA ASP A 101 1.43 13.14 10.89
C ASP A 101 0.72 13.72 9.64
N HIS A 102 -0.28 12.99 9.12
CA HIS A 102 -0.99 13.28 7.87
C HIS A 102 -0.09 13.34 6.62
N SER A 103 1.11 12.77 6.69
CA SER A 103 2.05 12.67 5.59
C SER A 103 2.52 11.22 5.39
N MET A 104 3.12 10.94 4.24
CA MET A 104 3.68 9.63 3.95
C MET A 104 5.01 9.78 3.21
N ASP A 105 5.91 8.84 3.42
CA ASP A 105 7.13 8.75 2.62
C ASP A 105 6.92 7.78 1.45
N LEU A 106 7.40 8.15 0.27
CA LEU A 106 7.38 7.35 -0.94
C LEU A 106 8.81 6.96 -1.32
N LEU A 107 9.03 5.67 -1.46
CA LEU A 107 10.25 5.10 -2.03
C LEU A 107 9.93 4.51 -3.40
N LEU A 108 10.62 4.98 -4.43
CA LEU A 108 10.40 4.57 -5.81
C LEU A 108 11.69 4.02 -6.40
N VAL A 109 11.64 2.83 -7.00
CA VAL A 109 12.79 2.17 -7.61
C VAL A 109 12.57 2.13 -9.12
N GLY A 110 13.33 2.94 -9.86
CA GLY A 110 13.28 3.02 -11.31
C GLY A 110 14.01 1.88 -12.02
N GLY A 111 13.58 1.58 -13.26
CA GLY A 111 14.20 0.62 -14.16
C GLY A 111 13.29 -0.53 -14.57
N SER A 112 13.87 -1.49 -15.30
CA SER A 112 13.20 -2.73 -15.74
C SER A 112 14.08 -3.97 -15.59
N GLU A 113 15.32 -3.80 -15.11
CA GLU A 113 16.32 -4.85 -15.04
C GLU A 113 16.27 -5.62 -13.71
N ARG A 114 16.22 -6.95 -13.79
CA ARG A 114 16.19 -7.84 -12.59
C ARG A 114 17.40 -7.63 -11.67
N VAL A 115 18.57 -7.33 -12.24
CA VAL A 115 19.80 -7.09 -11.46
C VAL A 115 19.65 -5.84 -10.59
N ARG A 116 18.98 -4.78 -11.07
CA ARG A 116 18.72 -3.57 -10.26
C ARG A 116 17.78 -3.88 -9.11
N LEU A 117 16.74 -4.70 -9.33
CA LEU A 117 15.85 -5.13 -8.26
C LEU A 117 16.61 -5.95 -7.20
N LEU A 118 17.47 -6.88 -7.63
CA LEU A 118 18.29 -7.66 -6.70
C LEU A 118 19.24 -6.77 -5.88
N LEU A 119 19.92 -5.84 -6.54
CA LEU A 119 20.80 -4.87 -5.88
C LEU A 119 20.04 -3.99 -4.89
N PHE A 120 18.83 -3.55 -5.26
CA PHE A 120 17.94 -2.82 -4.36
C PHE A 120 17.58 -3.63 -3.13
N LEU A 121 17.14 -4.90 -3.27
CA LEU A 121 16.78 -5.74 -2.14
C LEU A 121 17.97 -6.02 -1.20
N ILE A 122 19.17 -6.19 -1.78
CA ILE A 122 20.41 -6.33 -1.02
C ILE A 122 20.75 -5.03 -0.27
N ALA A 123 20.67 -3.87 -0.95
CA ALA A 123 20.93 -2.56 -0.35
C ALA A 123 19.90 -2.17 0.70
N LEU A 124 18.64 -2.59 0.51
CA LEU A 124 17.61 -2.47 1.52
C LEU A 124 18.07 -3.26 2.75
N SER A 125 18.46 -4.52 2.57
CA SER A 125 18.91 -5.46 3.62
C SER A 125 20.19 -5.06 4.36
N LEU A 126 21.06 -4.26 3.72
CA LEU A 126 22.30 -3.73 4.26
C LEU A 126 22.10 -2.29 4.78
N VAL A 127 21.78 -2.14 6.08
CA VAL A 127 21.79 -0.86 6.83
C VAL A 127 21.26 0.35 6.05
N GLY A 128 20.19 0.19 5.26
CA GLY A 128 19.51 1.32 4.61
C GLY A 128 20.29 2.05 3.51
N ILE A 129 21.29 1.44 2.87
CA ILE A 129 22.11 2.10 1.81
C ILE A 129 21.30 2.37 0.52
N PHE A 130 20.08 1.84 0.43
CA PHE A 130 19.22 1.97 -0.77
C PHE A 130 18.97 3.41 -1.21
N ILE A 131 18.98 4.39 -0.30
CA ILE A 131 18.77 5.82 -0.62
C ILE A 131 19.91 6.38 -1.49
N SER A 132 21.10 5.78 -1.43
CA SER A 132 22.26 6.19 -2.22
C SER A 132 22.27 5.62 -3.64
N LEU A 133 21.31 4.77 -4.00
CA LEU A 133 21.24 4.18 -5.32
C LEU A 133 20.71 5.20 -6.35
N PRO A 134 21.36 5.37 -7.51
CA PRO A 134 21.01 6.41 -8.48
C PRO A 134 19.68 6.18 -9.23
N TYR A 135 19.02 5.05 -8.96
CA TYR A 135 17.73 4.67 -9.52
C TYR A 135 16.66 4.54 -8.42
N VAL A 136 16.92 5.10 -7.24
CA VAL A 136 16.01 5.11 -6.11
C VAL A 136 15.69 6.54 -5.73
N ASP A 137 14.42 6.91 -5.83
CA ASP A 137 13.90 8.20 -5.40
C ASP A 137 13.20 8.04 -4.05
N TYR A 138 13.62 8.82 -3.06
CA TYR A 138 12.97 8.88 -1.74
C TYR A 138 12.34 10.26 -1.55
N VAL A 139 11.01 10.30 -1.57
CA VAL A 139 10.21 11.52 -1.40
C VAL A 139 9.61 11.49 0.00
N VAL A 140 9.85 12.54 0.76
CA VAL A 140 9.37 12.66 2.15
C VAL A 140 8.15 13.57 2.26
N ASN A 141 7.34 13.38 3.30
CA ASN A 141 6.21 14.26 3.66
C ASN A 141 5.19 14.46 2.53
N PHE A 142 4.90 13.39 1.81
CA PHE A 142 3.94 13.42 0.71
C PHE A 142 2.50 13.46 1.27
N THR A 143 1.73 14.49 0.88
CA THR A 143 0.34 14.72 1.36
C THR A 143 -0.69 14.74 0.22
N ASN A 144 -0.25 14.47 -1.01
CA ASN A 144 -1.10 14.47 -2.19
C ASN A 144 -1.61 13.04 -2.46
N ILE A 145 -2.42 12.87 -3.50
CA ILE A 145 -2.74 11.53 -4.00
C ILE A 145 -1.76 11.23 -5.14
N VAL A 146 -1.06 10.09 -5.09
CA VAL A 146 -0.17 9.65 -6.18
C VAL A 146 -0.94 8.74 -7.14
N GLY A 147 -0.91 9.08 -8.42
CA GLY A 147 -1.21 8.13 -9.49
C GLY A 147 0.08 7.60 -10.09
N PHE A 148 0.29 6.28 -10.07
CA PHE A 148 1.38 5.65 -10.81
C PHE A 148 0.89 5.22 -12.19
N LYS A 149 1.63 5.62 -13.24
CA LYS A 149 1.44 5.07 -14.58
C LYS A 149 2.71 4.31 -14.97
N PHE A 150 2.59 2.99 -14.97
CA PHE A 150 3.63 2.07 -15.41
C PHE A 150 3.56 1.91 -16.93
N ASP A 151 4.72 1.86 -17.58
CA ASP A 151 4.87 1.63 -19.03
C ASP A 151 4.75 0.15 -19.42
#